data_AF-A0A921H8Y5-F1
#
_entry.id   AF-A0A921H8Y5-F1
#
_cell.length_a   1.000
_cell.length_b   1.000
_cell.length_c   1.000
_cell.angle_alpha   90.00
_cell.angle_beta   90.00
_cell.angle_gamma   90.00
#
_symmetry.space_group_name_H-M   'P 1'
#
loop_
_entity.id
_entity.type
_entity.pdbx_description
1 polymer ?
#
loop_
_entity_poly.entity_id
_entity_poly.type
_entity_poly.pdbx_seq_one_letter_code
_entity_poly.pdbx_strand_id
1 'polypeptide(L)'
;MNQYRALPDFYNIIEECLNITDDAWHCLTEKGKQSGEISDLHPDILFSLSLESAINMAEKDLHLRMKSDEQDLEKIIQHSWNAILPLS
;
A
#
# COMPACT_ATOMS: atom_id res chain seq x y z
N MET A 1 -12.17 -11.84 -2.37
CA MET A 1 -12.52 -10.72 -3.26
C MET A 1 -12.65 -11.20 -4.71
N ASN A 2 -13.83 -11.69 -5.14
CA ASN A 2 -14.03 -12.18 -6.52
C ASN A 2 -15.05 -11.39 -7.34
N GLN A 3 -15.79 -10.44 -6.74
CA GLN A 3 -16.84 -9.72 -7.46
C GLN A 3 -16.29 -8.73 -8.50
N TYR A 4 -15.18 -8.04 -8.20
CA TYR A 4 -14.57 -7.08 -9.14
C TYR A 4 -13.87 -7.75 -10.33
N ARG A 5 -13.40 -9.00 -10.16
CA ARG A 5 -12.81 -9.78 -11.27
C ARG A 5 -13.83 -10.18 -12.34
N ALA A 6 -15.12 -10.11 -12.03
CA ALA A 6 -16.21 -10.41 -12.96
C ALA A 6 -16.64 -9.17 -13.77
N LEU A 7 -16.11 -7.99 -13.45
CA LEU A 7 -16.39 -6.79 -14.22
C LEU A 7 -15.64 -6.87 -15.55
N PRO A 8 -16.33 -6.63 -16.69
CA PRO A 8 -15.67 -6.53 -17.99
C PRO A 8 -14.54 -5.50 -17.94
N ASP A 9 -13.41 -5.83 -18.55
CA ASP A 9 -12.26 -4.94 -18.70
C ASP A 9 -11.62 -4.43 -17.39
N PHE A 10 -11.98 -4.97 -16.22
CA PHE A 10 -11.40 -4.53 -14.95
C PHE A 10 -9.87 -4.59 -14.95
N TYR A 11 -9.29 -5.67 -15.46
CA TYR A 11 -7.84 -5.79 -15.56
C TYR A 11 -7.23 -4.80 -16.55
N ASN A 12 -7.86 -4.57 -17.69
CA ASN A 12 -7.38 -3.62 -18.70
C ASN A 12 -7.42 -2.18 -18.16
N ILE A 13 -8.49 -1.82 -17.44
CA ILE A 13 -8.64 -0.50 -16.81
C ILE A 13 -7.65 -0.33 -15.66
N ILE A 14 -7.44 -1.35 -14.84
CA ILE A 14 -6.44 -1.32 -13.77
C ILE A 14 -5.05 -1.15 -14.38
N GLU A 15 -4.71 -1.87 -15.45
CA GLU A 15 -3.44 -1.76 -16.15
C GLU A 15 -3.24 -0.38 -16.81
N GLU A 16 -4.28 0.21 -17.38
CA GLU A 16 -4.27 1.59 -17.92
C GLU A 16 -4.16 2.66 -16.83
N CYS A 17 -4.81 2.47 -15.69
CA CYS A 17 -4.72 3.36 -14.52
C CYS A 17 -3.37 3.23 -13.79
N LEU A 18 -2.74 2.06 -13.86
CA LEU A 18 -1.40 1.79 -13.34
C LEU A 18 -0.29 2.23 -14.30
N ASN A 19 -0.58 3.12 -15.27
CA ASN A 19 0.45 3.77 -16.08
C ASN A 19 1.56 4.34 -15.17
N ILE A 20 2.68 3.60 -15.13
CA ILE A 20 3.77 3.72 -14.14
C ILE A 20 4.37 5.13 -14.08
N THR A 21 4.22 5.90 -15.17
CA THR A 21 4.76 7.25 -15.30
C THR A 21 4.08 8.29 -14.40
N ASP A 22 2.83 8.09 -13.98
CA ASP A 22 2.08 9.02 -13.11
C ASP A 22 1.71 8.43 -11.74
N ASP A 23 2.11 7.20 -11.44
CA ASP A 23 1.86 6.59 -10.14
C ASP A 23 2.81 7.14 -9.06
N ALA A 24 2.23 7.92 -8.13
CA ALA A 24 2.95 8.50 -7.00
C ALA A 24 3.60 7.42 -6.12
N TRP A 25 2.98 6.24 -5.98
CA TRP A 25 3.53 5.15 -5.18
C TRP A 25 4.78 4.55 -5.84
N HIS A 26 4.69 4.25 -7.13
CA HIS A 26 5.85 3.79 -7.89
C HIS A 26 6.99 4.81 -7.88
N CYS A 27 6.68 6.11 -8.03
CA CYS A 27 7.70 7.17 -7.98
C CYS A 27 8.38 7.28 -6.60
N LEU A 28 7.60 7.19 -5.52
CA LEU A 28 8.10 7.23 -4.14
C LEU A 28 9.02 6.04 -3.85
N THR A 29 8.57 4.83 -4.18
CA THR A 29 9.32 3.61 -3.90
C THR A 29 10.60 3.53 -4.72
N GLU A 30 10.59 3.91 -6.00
CA GLU A 30 11.81 3.95 -6.82
C GLU A 30 12.83 4.95 -6.30
N LYS A 31 12.40 6.16 -5.91
CA LYS A 31 13.32 7.14 -5.32
C LYS A 31 13.91 6.66 -3.99
N GLY A 32 13.09 6.05 -3.14
CA GLY A 32 13.54 5.50 -1.86
C GLY A 32 14.50 4.33 -2.02
N LYS A 33 14.31 3.46 -3.03
CA LYS A 33 15.28 2.42 -3.38
C LYS A 33 16.61 3.01 -3.83
N GLN A 34 16.56 4.01 -4.71
CA GLN A 34 17.75 4.68 -5.23
C GLN A 34 18.56 5.39 -4.13
N SER A 35 17.90 5.91 -3.10
CA SER A 35 18.57 6.51 -1.93
C SER A 35 18.98 5.50 -0.84
N GLY A 36 18.55 4.24 -0.97
CA GLY A 36 18.79 3.21 0.05
C GLY A 36 17.94 3.38 1.32
N GLU A 37 16.84 4.13 1.26
CA GLU A 37 15.89 4.30 2.38
C GLU A 37 14.74 3.28 2.35
N ILE A 38 14.47 2.67 1.19
CA ILE A 38 13.44 1.65 1.01
C ILE A 38 14.10 0.35 0.51
N SER A 39 13.60 -0.78 1.00
CA SER A 39 14.03 -2.11 0.57
C SER A 39 13.91 -2.30 -0.95
N ASP A 40 14.87 -3.04 -1.53
CA ASP A 40 14.86 -3.41 -2.95
C ASP A 40 13.86 -4.55 -3.24
N LEU A 41 12.57 -4.22 -3.15
CA LEU A 41 11.44 -5.10 -3.41
C LEU A 41 10.53 -4.49 -4.48
N HIS A 42 9.71 -5.32 -5.13
CA HIS A 42 8.74 -4.83 -6.11
C HIS A 42 7.76 -3.82 -5.48
N PRO A 43 7.36 -2.71 -6.15
CA PRO A 43 6.44 -1.71 -5.61
C PRO A 43 5.13 -2.30 -5.04
N ASP A 44 4.56 -3.32 -5.68
CA ASP A 44 3.36 -3.99 -5.17
C ASP A 44 3.61 -4.72 -3.83
N ILE A 45 4.78 -5.34 -3.66
CA ILE A 45 5.15 -5.99 -2.40
C ILE A 45 5.30 -4.93 -1.31
N LEU A 46 5.95 -3.81 -1.64
CA LEU A 46 6.09 -2.67 -0.72
C LEU A 46 4.70 -2.11 -0.34
N PHE A 47 3.76 -2.04 -1.29
CA PHE A 47 2.40 -1.56 -1.03
C PHE A 47 1.69 -2.46 -0.02
N SER A 48 1.77 -3.78 -0.23
CA SER A 48 1.16 -4.77 0.65
C SER A 48 1.74 -4.76 2.07
N LEU A 49 3.03 -4.46 2.22
CA LEU A 49 3.68 -4.34 3.53
C LEU A 49 3.37 -3.01 4.23
N SER A 50 2.98 -1.98 3.47
CA SER A 50 2.79 -0.61 3.97
C SER A 50 1.35 -0.13 3.82
N LEU A 51 1.04 0.60 2.75
CA LEU A 51 -0.23 1.32 2.53
C LEU A 51 -1.47 0.42 2.53
N GLU A 52 -1.34 -0.88 2.22
CA GLU A 52 -2.45 -1.82 2.35
C GLU A 52 -2.97 -1.91 3.79
N SER A 53 -2.13 -1.59 4.80
CA SER A 53 -2.58 -1.50 6.19
C SER A 53 -3.66 -0.44 6.38
N ALA A 54 -3.60 0.69 5.68
CA ALA A 54 -4.61 1.75 5.79
C ALA A 54 -5.99 1.28 5.29
N ILE A 55 -6.01 0.57 4.16
CA ILE A 55 -7.24 -0.03 3.60
C ILE A 55 -7.81 -1.04 4.59
N ASN A 56 -6.97 -1.94 5.08
CA ASN A 56 -7.37 -2.96 6.06
C ASN A 56 -7.92 -2.34 7.36
N MET A 57 -7.37 -1.23 7.82
CA MET A 57 -7.86 -0.54 9.02
C MET A 57 -9.20 0.14 8.78
N ALA A 58 -9.38 0.81 7.63
CA ALA A 58 -10.67 1.38 7.25
C ALA A 58 -11.76 0.31 7.14
N GLU A 59 -11.46 -0.85 6.54
CA GLU A 59 -12.40 -1.97 6.48
C GLU A 59 -12.77 -2.50 7.87
N LYS A 60 -11.79 -2.62 8.79
CA LYS A 60 -12.03 -3.06 10.17
C LYS A 60 -12.83 -2.07 10.99
N ASP A 61 -12.62 -0.76 10.81
CA ASP A 61 -13.44 0.24 11.50
C ASP A 61 -14.89 0.18 11.01
N LEU A 62 -15.10 0.13 9.69
CA LEU A 62 -16.42 0.05 9.06
C LEU A 62 -17.20 -1.23 9.44
N HIS A 63 -16.54 -2.40 9.41
CA HIS A 63 -17.23 -3.69 9.54
C HIS A 63 -17.10 -4.33 10.92
N LEU A 64 -16.02 -4.07 11.66
CA LEU A 64 -15.74 -4.70 12.96
C LEU A 64 -15.85 -3.72 14.13
N ARG A 65 -16.16 -2.44 13.88
CA ARG A 65 -16.24 -1.37 14.90
C ARG A 65 -14.96 -1.25 15.73
N MET A 66 -13.82 -1.62 15.15
CA MET A 66 -12.51 -1.40 15.75
C MET A 66 -12.16 0.08 15.59
N LYS A 67 -12.64 0.91 16.52
CA LYS A 67 -12.26 2.32 16.57
C LYS A 67 -10.80 2.42 16.97
N SER A 68 -9.94 2.76 16.01
CA SER A 68 -8.59 3.23 16.29
C SER A 68 -8.64 4.68 16.74
N ASP A 69 -7.96 4.98 17.84
CA ASP A 69 -7.67 6.37 18.18
C ASP A 69 -6.47 6.88 17.37
N GLU A 70 -6.19 8.18 17.48
CA GLU A 70 -5.08 8.83 16.77
C GLU A 70 -3.72 8.19 17.10
N GLN A 71 -3.51 7.78 18.36
CA GLN A 71 -2.24 7.18 18.78
C GLN A 71 -2.02 5.81 18.13
N ASP A 72 -3.08 5.03 17.99
CA ASP A 72 -3.01 3.75 17.32
C ASP A 72 -2.78 3.91 15.81
N LEU A 73 -3.37 4.92 15.18
CA LEU A 73 -3.11 5.23 13.77
C LEU A 73 -1.64 5.61 13.52
N GLU A 74 -1.06 6.46 14.37
CA GLU A 74 0.35 6.82 14.27
C GLU A 74 1.29 5.62 14.45
N LYS A 75 0.96 4.71 15.39
CA LYS A 75 1.72 3.45 15.53
C LYS A 75 1.61 2.59 14.28
N ILE A 76 0.43 2.48 13.69
CA ILE A 76 0.23 1.70 12.46
C ILE A 76 1.04 2.28 11.31
N ILE A 77 1.07 3.61 11.15
CA ILE A 77 1.93 4.29 10.17
C ILE A 77 3.39 3.94 10.42
N GLN A 78 3.86 4.07 11.67
CA GLN A 78 5.26 3.77 11.99
C GLN A 78 5.62 2.30 11.73
N HIS A 79 4.77 1.36 12.12
CA HIS A 79 5.01 -0.07 11.92
C HIS A 79 4.97 -0.47 10.44
N SER A 80 4.02 0.06 9.68
CA SER A 80 3.88 -0.20 8.24
C SER A 80 5.02 0.45 7.43
N TRP A 81 5.53 1.61 7.86
CA TRP A 81 6.74 2.22 7.30
C TRP A 81 8.00 1.38 7.60
N ASN A 82 8.17 0.95 8.85
CA ASN A 82 9.31 0.12 9.23
C ASN A 82 9.38 -1.21 8.47
N ALA A 83 8.22 -1.75 8.05
CA ALA A 83 8.14 -2.99 7.30
C ALA A 83 8.77 -2.92 5.89
N ILE A 84 8.97 -1.71 5.36
CA ILE A 84 9.54 -1.49 4.02
C ILE A 84 10.96 -0.91 4.03
N LEU A 85 11.55 -0.69 5.20
CA LEU A 85 12.94 -0.25 5.33
C LEU A 85 13.91 -1.39 4.94
N PRO A 86 15.14 -1.08 4.50
CA PRO A 86 16.18 -2.08 4.27
C PRO A 86 16.49 -2.88 5.54
N LEU A 87 16.82 -4.16 5.36
CA LEU A 87 17.34 -4.99 6.44
C LEU A 87 18.77 -4.53 6.78
N SER A 88 19.04 -4.34 8.07
CA SER A 88 20.36 -3.99 8.62
C SER A 88 21.24 -5.19 8.90
#